data_AF-W4EZE4-F1
#
_entry.id   AF-W4EZE4-F1
#
_cell.length_a   1.000
_cell.length_b   1.000
_cell.length_c   1.000
_cell.angle_alpha   90.00
_cell.angle_beta   90.00
_cell.angle_gamma   90.00
#
_symmetry.space_group_name_H-M   'P 1'
#
loop_
_entity.id
_entity.type
_entity.pdbx_description
1 polymer ?
#
loop_
_entity_poly.entity_id
_entity_poly.type
_entity_poly.pdbx_seq_one_letter_code
_entity_poly.pdbx_strand_id
1 'polypeptide(L)'
;MIVYAECEFFIPAAHSLKEKRAVLQSMITRTKQRYNVSIAEIDHQDVWQRALLAIVTVASSKDAADRELTRALQLLESNPEWERLNIQREYL
;
A
#
# COMPACT_ATOMS: atom_id res chain seq x y z
N MET A 1 -11.25 15.45 6.11
CA MET A 1 -11.57 14.42 5.11
C MET A 1 -10.60 13.28 5.27
N ILE A 2 -11.11 12.06 5.35
CA ILE A 2 -10.33 10.85 5.44
C ILE A 2 -10.51 10.08 4.13
N VAL A 3 -9.43 9.50 3.61
CA VAL A 3 -9.53 8.57 2.48
C VAL A 3 -8.84 7.29 2.87
N TYR A 4 -9.57 6.20 2.70
CA TYR A 4 -9.15 4.83 2.93
C TYR A 4 -9.01 4.11 1.59
N ALA A 5 -8.00 3.26 1.45
CA ALA A 5 -7.85 2.40 0.31
C ALA A 5 -7.31 1.02 0.69
N GLU A 6 -7.85 0.00 0.04
CA GLU A 6 -7.32 -1.35 0.06
C GLU A 6 -6.66 -1.61 -1.28
N CYS A 7 -5.39 -2.02 -1.26
CA CYS A 7 -4.61 -2.28 -2.45
C CYS A 7 -3.99 -3.66 -2.36
N GLU A 8 -4.33 -4.50 -3.32
CA GLU A 8 -3.86 -5.87 -3.38
C GLU A 8 -2.66 -5.98 -4.33
N PHE A 9 -1.62 -6.68 -3.87
CA PHE A 9 -0.39 -6.90 -4.61
C PHE A 9 -0.07 -8.39 -4.74
N PHE A 10 0.41 -8.78 -5.92
CA PHE A 10 1.06 -10.05 -6.20
C PHE A 10 2.58 -9.87 -6.18
N ILE A 11 3.33 -10.77 -5.53
CA ILE A 11 4.79 -10.71 -5.40
C ILE A 11 5.39 -11.97 -6.05
N PRO A 12 5.65 -11.96 -7.38
CA PRO A 12 6.06 -13.16 -8.11
C PRO A 12 7.36 -13.77 -7.60
N ALA A 13 8.31 -12.90 -7.22
CA ALA A 13 9.69 -13.27 -6.90
C ALA A 13 9.91 -13.67 -5.42
N ALA A 14 8.94 -13.44 -4.54
CA ALA A 14 9.03 -13.98 -3.19
C ALA A 14 8.92 -15.51 -3.28
N HIS A 15 9.61 -16.25 -2.40
CA HIS A 15 9.52 -17.70 -2.20
C HIS A 15 9.41 -18.09 -0.72
N SER A 16 9.26 -17.10 0.15
CA SER A 16 9.08 -17.29 1.58
C SER A 16 8.36 -16.10 2.22
N LEU A 17 7.74 -16.31 3.40
CA LEU A 17 7.14 -15.21 4.16
C LEU A 17 8.18 -14.16 4.57
N LYS A 18 9.44 -14.55 4.73
CA LYS A 18 10.54 -13.64 5.04
C LYS A 18 10.82 -12.70 3.88
N GLU A 19 10.90 -13.21 2.65
CA GLU A 19 11.11 -12.41 1.44
C GLU A 19 9.96 -11.44 1.21
N LYS A 20 8.71 -11.92 1.30
CA LYS A 20 7.52 -11.06 1.28
C LYS A 20 7.67 -9.91 2.28
N ARG A 21 7.96 -10.21 3.55
CA ARG A 21 8.13 -9.18 4.58
C ARG A 21 9.22 -8.17 4.23
N ALA A 22 10.33 -8.59 3.61
CA ALA A 22 11.37 -7.67 3.17
C ALA A 22 10.86 -6.67 2.11
N VAL A 23 10.13 -7.15 1.10
CA VAL A 23 9.50 -6.30 0.07
C VAL A 23 8.50 -5.34 0.71
N LEU A 24 7.59 -5.85 1.54
CA LEU A 24 6.58 -5.04 2.23
C LEU A 24 7.23 -3.95 3.10
N GLN A 25 8.20 -4.31 3.93
CA GLN A 25 8.85 -3.37 4.85
C GLN A 25 9.57 -2.24 4.11
N SER A 26 10.29 -2.56 3.03
CA SER A 26 10.95 -1.57 2.18
C SER A 26 9.94 -0.56 1.61
N MET A 27 8.86 -1.06 1.02
CA MET A 27 7.85 -0.24 0.35
C MET A 27 7.01 0.58 1.32
N ILE A 28 6.56 -0.03 2.40
CA ILE A 28 5.76 0.63 3.44
C ILE A 28 6.60 1.73 4.10
N THR A 29 7.83 1.43 4.50
CA THR A 29 8.71 2.41 5.18
C THR A 29 9.00 3.60 4.27
N ARG A 30 9.39 3.35 3.01
CA ARG A 30 9.69 4.41 2.04
C ARG A 30 8.47 5.28 1.76
N THR A 31 7.27 4.70 1.72
CA THR A 31 6.03 5.44 1.47
C THR A 31 5.62 6.29 2.66
N LYS A 32 5.68 5.75 3.88
CA LYS A 32 5.38 6.49 5.11
C LYS A 32 6.39 7.60 5.42
N GLN A 33 7.63 7.46 4.97
CA GLN A 33 8.65 8.52 5.11
C GLN A 33 8.42 9.68 4.13
N ARG A 34 7.82 9.42 2.97
CA ARG A 34 7.64 10.43 1.91
C ARG A 34 6.29 11.13 1.96
N TYR A 35 5.25 10.43 2.41
CA TYR A 35 3.87 10.90 2.38
C TYR A 35 3.20 10.76 3.75
N ASN A 36 2.23 11.63 4.02
CA ASN A 36 1.46 11.61 5.26
C ASN A 36 0.35 10.54 5.19
N VAL A 37 0.76 9.27 5.24
CA VAL A 37 -0.13 8.11 5.15
C VAL A 37 0.18 7.09 6.23
N SER A 38 -0.85 6.40 6.71
CA SER A 38 -0.69 5.16 7.48
C SER A 38 -0.94 3.97 6.56
N ILE A 39 -0.11 2.92 6.68
CA ILE A 39 -0.18 1.72 5.85
C ILE A 39 -0.02 0.50 6.74
N ALA A 40 -0.84 -0.53 6.52
CA ALA A 40 -0.77 -1.83 7.20
C ALA A 40 -1.16 -2.96 6.25
N GLU A 41 -0.60 -4.15 6.46
CA GLU A 41 -1.07 -5.37 5.81
C GLU A 41 -2.28 -5.93 6.58
N ILE A 42 -3.41 -6.11 5.89
CA ILE A 42 -4.68 -6.49 6.51
C ILE A 42 -5.16 -7.90 6.14
N ASP A 43 -4.62 -8.51 5.08
CA ASP A 43 -4.92 -9.89 4.70
C ASP A 43 -3.69 -10.54 4.01
N HIS A 44 -3.77 -11.85 3.80
CA HIS A 44 -2.79 -12.70 3.14
C HIS A 44 -1.48 -12.89 3.90
N GLN A 45 -1.43 -12.66 5.21
CA GLN A 45 -0.19 -12.72 6.01
C GLN A 45 0.46 -14.12 6.05
N ASP A 46 -0.29 -15.17 5.70
CA ASP A 46 0.12 -16.58 5.66
C ASP A 46 0.57 -17.05 4.26
N VAL A 47 0.35 -16.25 3.22
CA VAL A 47 0.84 -16.51 1.85
C VAL A 47 1.92 -15.51 1.45
N TRP A 48 2.94 -16.00 0.72
CA TRP A 48 4.13 -15.20 0.39
C TRP A 48 4.01 -14.46 -0.95
N GLN A 49 3.13 -14.86 -1.86
CA GLN A 49 2.96 -14.21 -3.15
C GLN A 49 1.82 -13.20 -3.20
N ARG A 50 1.07 -12.98 -2.12
CA ARG A 50 -0.04 -12.01 -2.09
C ARG A 50 0.04 -11.15 -0.84
N ALA A 51 -0.38 -9.89 -0.95
CA ALA A 51 -0.51 -8.98 0.17
C ALA A 51 -1.70 -8.05 -0.05
N LEU A 52 -2.54 -7.85 0.97
CA LEU A 52 -3.55 -6.79 0.95
C LEU A 52 -3.12 -5.68 1.89
N LEU A 53 -2.88 -4.49 1.34
CA LEU A 53 -2.48 -3.31 2.11
C LEU A 53 -3.64 -2.35 2.28
N ALA A 54 -3.93 -2.00 3.54
CA ALA A 54 -4.77 -0.86 3.90
C ALA A 54 -3.91 0.40 3.96
N ILE A 55 -4.37 1.47 3.33
CA ILE A 55 -3.71 2.78 3.29
C ILE A 55 -4.75 3.84 3.68
N VAL A 56 -4.40 4.72 4.60
CA VAL A 56 -5.28 5.80 5.04
C VAL A 56 -4.53 7.13 5.16
N THR A 57 -5.20 8.21 4.79
CA THR A 57 -4.70 9.58 4.99
C THR A 57 -5.82 10.49 5.45
N VAL A 58 -5.43 11.57 6.14
CA VAL A 58 -6.34 12.59 6.66
C VAL A 58 -5.84 13.95 6.19
N ALA A 59 -6.73 14.76 5.62
CA ALA A 59 -6.41 16.12 5.19
C ALA A 59 -7.59 17.08 5.38
N SER A 60 -7.32 18.39 5.22
CA SER A 60 -8.29 19.47 5.35
C SER A 60 -9.36 19.50 4.25
N SER A 61 -9.10 18.89 3.09
CA SER A 61 -10.06 18.80 1.98
C SER A 61 -9.99 17.45 1.28
N LYS A 62 -11.04 17.12 0.50
CA LYS A 62 -11.11 15.87 -0.28
C LYS A 62 -9.98 15.81 -1.31
N ASP A 63 -9.75 16.90 -2.04
CA ASP A 63 -8.69 16.99 -3.06
C ASP A 63 -7.29 16.89 -2.47
N ALA A 64 -7.08 17.38 -1.24
CA ALA A 64 -5.80 17.22 -0.56
C ALA A 64 -5.56 15.75 -0.18
N ALA A 65 -6.57 15.09 0.41
CA ALA A 65 -6.46 13.70 0.81
C ALA A 65 -6.32 12.75 -0.40
N ASP A 66 -7.08 12.97 -1.46
CA ASP A 66 -7.03 12.15 -2.68
C ASP A 66 -5.67 12.26 -3.40
N ARG A 67 -5.11 13.47 -3.45
CA ARG A 67 -3.77 13.72 -4.00
C ARG A 67 -2.69 13.02 -3.20
N GLU A 68 -2.77 13.08 -1.88
CA GLU A 68 -1.79 12.44 -0.99
C GLU A 68 -1.84 10.92 -1.13
N LEU A 69 -3.05 10.34 -1.09
CA LEU A 69 -3.26 8.90 -1.31
C LEU A 69 -2.75 8.46 -2.69
N THR A 70 -3.09 9.21 -3.74
CA THR A 70 -2.70 8.86 -5.12
C THR A 70 -1.17 8.86 -5.28
N ARG A 71 -0.46 9.80 -4.66
CA ARG A 71 1.01 9.82 -4.69
C ARG A 71 1.63 8.65 -3.92
N ALA A 72 1.05 8.29 -2.77
CA ALA A 72 1.48 7.13 -2.02
C ALA A 72 1.29 5.83 -2.80
N LEU A 73 0.14 5.66 -3.46
CA LEU A 73 -0.16 4.52 -4.33
C LEU A 73 0.81 4.44 -5.52
N GLN A 74 1.08 5.56 -6.19
CA GLN A 74 2.05 5.60 -7.30
C GLN A 74 3.44 5.16 -6.85
N LEU A 75 3.88 5.51 -5.64
CA LEU A 75 5.16 5.04 -5.11
C LEU A 75 5.15 3.55 -4.76
N LEU A 76 4.04 3.02 -4.25
CA LEU A 76 3.90 1.58 -4.02
C LEU A 76 3.96 0.82 -5.35
N GLU A 77 3.21 1.28 -6.36
CA GLU A 77 3.17 0.70 -7.71
C GLU A 77 4.48 0.85 -8.48
N SER A 78 5.38 1.76 -8.07
CA SER A 78 6.67 1.95 -8.75
C SER A 78 7.68 0.83 -8.48
N ASN A 79 7.37 -0.14 -7.61
CA ASN A 79 8.26 -1.24 -7.32
C ASN A 79 8.06 -2.38 -8.33
N PRO A 80 9.07 -2.77 -9.11
CA PRO A 80 8.94 -3.84 -10.09
C PRO A 80 8.83 -5.23 -9.46
N GLU A 81 9.12 -5.41 -8.16
CA GLU A 81 9.09 -6.71 -7.49
C GLU A 81 7.66 -7.22 -7.20
N TRP A 82 6.65 -6.37 -7.37
CA TRP A 82 5.26 -6.74 -7.15
C TRP A 82 4.32 -6.07 -8.17
N GLU A 83 3.14 -6.64 -8.34
CA GLU A 83 2.15 -6.19 -9.32
C GLU A 83 0.84 -5.90 -8.59
N ARG A 84 0.22 -4.75 -8.89
CA ARG A 84 -1.10 -4.44 -8.33
C ARG A 84 -2.18 -5.28 -9.00
N LEU A 85 -2.95 -6.01 -8.20
CA LEU A 85 -4.09 -6.82 -8.65
C LEU A 85 -5.39 -6.04 -8.58
N ASN A 86 -5.67 -5.43 -7.44
CA ASN A 86 -6.94 -4.73 -7.18
C ASN A 86 -6.73 -3.47 -6.35
N ILE A 87 -7.66 -2.52 -6.46
CA ILE A 87 -7.72 -1.35 -5.59
C ILE A 87 -9.17 -0.95 -5.31
N GLN A 88 -9.48 -0.74 -4.05
CA GLN A 88 -10.75 -0.17 -3.60
C GLN A 88 -10.46 1.09 -2.77
N ARG A 89 -11.33 2.11 -2.90
CA ARG A 89 -11.19 3.38 -2.20
C ARG A 89 -12.51 3.79 -1.57
N GLU A 90 -12.44 4.31 -0.36
CA GLU A 90 -13.57 4.82 0.40
C GLU A 90 -13.23 6.20 0.98
N TYR A 91 -14.22 7.11 0.95
CA TYR A 91 -14.09 8.46 1.51
C TYR A 91 -14.90 8.51 2.81
N LEU A 92 -14.24 8.93 3.89
CA LEU A 92 -14.77 9.03 5.25
C LEU A 92 -14.76 10.48 5.76
#